data_AF-A0A336KQE0-F1
#
_entry.id   AF-A0A336KQE0-F1
#
_cell.length_a   1.000
_cell.length_b   1.000
_cell.length_c   1.000
_cell.angle_alpha   90.00
_cell.angle_beta   90.00
_cell.angle_gamma   90.00
#
_symmetry.space_group_name_H-M   'P 1'
#
loop_
_entity.id
_entity.type
_entity.pdbx_description
1 polymer ?
#
loop_
_entity_poly.entity_id
_entity_poly.type
_entity_poly.pdbx_seq_one_letter_code
_entity_poly.pdbx_strand_id
1 'polypeptide(L)'
;MSIFDDHYHFHHNKVSKRSISPSHHHQSRLDTDNRVRWSQQQRAKSRQKRDYVKANRQSASRYLNLLNDPKWPLMWYLNRGNGLDMNVIPAWKEGITGKGVVVTILDDGLESDHPDLIANYFATNSTYVLTSVIDRLQ
;
A
#
# COMPACT_ATOMS: atom_id res chain seq x y z
N MET A 1 0.31 -17.92 21.99
CA MET A 1 1.40 -16.93 21.87
C MET A 1 0.76 -15.59 21.52
N SER A 2 0.53 -14.72 22.51
CA SER A 2 -0.02 -13.37 22.28
C SER A 2 1.12 -12.45 21.87
N ILE A 3 0.92 -11.67 20.82
CA ILE A 3 1.92 -10.77 20.24
C ILE A 3 1.80 -9.35 20.83
N PHE A 4 0.69 -9.05 21.52
CA PHE A 4 0.47 -7.78 22.22
C PHE A 4 -0.25 -8.05 23.54
N ASP A 5 0.12 -7.32 24.59
CA ASP A 5 -0.61 -7.32 25.86
C ASP A 5 -2.05 -6.83 25.61
N ASP A 6 -3.02 -7.47 26.27
CA ASP A 6 -4.47 -7.26 26.12
C ASP A 6 -5.10 -7.57 24.75
N HIS A 7 -4.39 -8.19 23.81
CA HIS A 7 -4.96 -8.66 22.54
C HIS A 7 -5.25 -10.16 22.54
N TYR A 8 -6.54 -10.50 22.49
CA TYR A 8 -7.02 -11.87 22.44
C TYR A 8 -7.42 -12.25 21.01
N HIS A 9 -6.72 -13.24 20.43
CA HIS A 9 -7.06 -13.80 19.13
C HIS A 9 -7.97 -15.02 19.31
N PHE A 10 -9.25 -14.89 18.97
CA PHE A 10 -10.21 -15.99 19.00
C PHE A 10 -10.26 -16.70 17.65
N HIS A 11 -9.92 -17.98 17.62
CA HIS A 11 -10.07 -18.84 16.45
C HIS A 11 -11.20 -19.84 16.70
N HIS A 12 -12.18 -19.88 15.80
CA HIS A 12 -13.31 -20.79 15.89
C HIS A 12 -13.38 -21.66 14.63
N ASN A 13 -13.20 -22.98 14.79
CA ASN A 13 -13.11 -23.92 13.67
C ASN A 13 -14.36 -23.98 12.78
N LYS A 14 -15.50 -23.45 13.24
CA LYS A 14 -16.75 -23.36 12.44
C LYS A 14 -16.86 -22.07 11.61
N VAL A 15 -15.85 -21.20 11.63
CA VAL A 15 -15.83 -19.94 10.87
C VAL A 15 -14.63 -19.95 9.93
N SER A 16 -14.88 -19.66 8.64
CA SER A 16 -13.78 -19.49 7.68
C SER A 16 -12.89 -18.32 8.09
N LYS A 17 -11.57 -18.53 8.06
CA LYS A 17 -10.56 -17.48 8.29
C LYS A 17 -10.66 -16.33 7.27
N ARG A 18 -11.23 -16.57 6.09
CA ARG A 18 -11.38 -15.58 5.03
C ARG A 18 -12.66 -15.85 4.24
N SER A 19 -13.57 -14.88 4.19
CA SER A 19 -14.82 -14.97 3.45
C SER A 19 -15.11 -13.67 2.72
N ILE A 20 -15.62 -13.79 1.48
CA ILE A 20 -16.18 -12.66 0.73
C ILE A 20 -17.63 -12.40 1.19
N SER A 21 -18.30 -13.45 1.67
CA SER A 21 -19.69 -13.42 2.14
C SER A 21 -19.78 -13.05 3.64
N PRO A 22 -20.82 -12.27 4.03
CA PRO A 22 -21.15 -12.03 5.43
C PRO A 22 -21.45 -13.33 6.20
N SER A 23 -21.12 -13.36 7.49
CA SER A 23 -21.50 -14.40 8.44
C SER A 23 -22.55 -13.83 9.40
N HIS A 24 -23.78 -13.66 8.90
CA HIS A 24 -24.85 -12.98 9.64
C HIS A 24 -25.15 -13.62 11.00
N HIS A 25 -25.18 -14.95 11.07
CA HIS A 25 -25.44 -15.66 12.33
C HIS A 25 -24.38 -15.38 13.40
N HIS A 26 -23.09 -15.36 13.02
CA HIS A 26 -22.02 -15.09 13.98
C HIS A 26 -21.97 -13.62 14.39
N GLN A 27 -22.20 -12.71 13.44
CA GLN A 27 -22.28 -11.28 13.72
C GLN A 27 -23.44 -10.98 14.69
N SER A 28 -24.64 -11.51 14.43
CA SER A 28 -25.80 -11.34 15.30
C SER A 28 -25.59 -11.88 16.72
N ARG A 29 -24.89 -13.03 16.86
CA ARG A 29 -24.53 -13.57 18.18
C ARG A 29 -23.54 -12.68 18.95
N LEU A 30 -22.63 -12.00 18.27
CA LEU A 30 -21.70 -11.06 18.91
C LEU A 30 -22.38 -9.74 19.25
N ASP A 31 -23.27 -9.25 18.38
CA ASP A 31 -24.02 -8.00 18.59
C ASP A 31 -25.01 -8.09 19.77
N THR A 32 -25.46 -9.30 20.09
CA THR A 32 -26.41 -9.57 21.19
C THR A 32 -25.73 -9.99 22.51
N ASP A 33 -24.43 -10.31 22.49
CA ASP A 33 -23.68 -10.69 23.69
C ASP A 33 -23.29 -9.43 24.48
N ASN A 34 -23.88 -9.27 25.67
CA ASN A 34 -23.65 -8.11 26.54
C ASN A 34 -22.20 -7.96 27.04
N ARG A 35 -21.34 -8.96 26.88
CA ARG A 35 -19.91 -8.90 27.21
C ARG A 35 -19.10 -8.30 26.06
N VAL A 36 -19.66 -8.23 24.85
CA VAL A 36 -18.98 -7.72 23.65
C VAL A 36 -19.33 -6.25 23.48
N ARG A 37 -18.34 -5.36 23.69
CA ARG A 37 -18.56 -3.91 23.51
C ARG A 37 -18.69 -3.49 22.05
N TRP A 38 -17.95 -4.15 21.16
CA TRP A 38 -17.97 -3.89 19.73
C TRP A 38 -17.44 -5.11 18.97
N SER A 39 -17.99 -5.37 17.79
CA SER A 39 -17.46 -6.38 16.88
C SER A 39 -17.69 -5.96 15.42
N GLN A 40 -16.74 -6.32 14.54
CA GLN A 40 -16.90 -6.13 13.10
C GLN A 40 -16.32 -7.32 12.35
N GLN A 41 -17.13 -7.94 11.49
CA GLN A 41 -16.65 -8.96 10.60
C GLN A 41 -15.73 -8.37 9.51
N GLN A 42 -14.48 -8.82 9.47
CA GLN A 42 -13.60 -8.56 8.33
C GLN A 42 -14.01 -9.42 7.12
N ARG A 43 -14.27 -8.77 5.99
CA ARG A 43 -14.59 -9.44 4.72
C ARG A 43 -13.44 -9.27 3.74
N ALA A 44 -13.08 -10.36 3.08
CA ALA A 44 -12.15 -10.29 1.96
C ALA A 44 -12.82 -9.54 0.81
N LYS A 45 -12.15 -8.51 0.29
CA LYS A 45 -12.58 -7.85 -0.94
C LYS A 45 -12.18 -8.70 -2.13
N SER A 46 -13.10 -8.86 -3.09
CA SER A 46 -12.76 -9.50 -4.37
C SER A 46 -11.69 -8.66 -5.06
N ARG A 47 -10.55 -9.27 -5.37
CA ARG A 47 -9.49 -8.63 -6.15
C ARG A 47 -9.78 -8.93 -7.61
N GLN A 48 -10.24 -7.93 -8.35
CA GLN A 48 -10.23 -8.03 -9.80
C GLN A 48 -8.86 -7.57 -10.31
N LYS A 49 -8.28 -8.37 -11.20
CA LYS A 49 -7.11 -7.94 -11.97
C LYS A 49 -7.58 -6.75 -12.81
N ARG A 50 -6.84 -5.63 -12.76
CA ARG A 50 -7.11 -4.49 -13.64
C ARG A 50 -6.90 -4.97 -15.07
N ASP A 51 -8.00 -5.21 -15.78
CA ASP A 51 -7.96 -5.57 -17.19
C ASP A 51 -7.65 -4.35 -18.06
N TYR A 52 -7.15 -4.69 -19.24
CA TYR A 52 -6.50 -3.85 -20.23
C TYR A 52 -7.36 -2.67 -20.71
N VAL A 53 -6.90 -1.44 -20.43
CA VAL A 53 -7.44 -0.19 -21.00
C VAL A 53 -6.44 0.35 -22.03
N LYS A 54 -6.82 0.35 -23.31
CA LYS A 54 -6.05 0.99 -24.39
C LYS A 54 -6.13 2.52 -24.24
N ALA A 55 -5.05 3.16 -23.80
CA ALA A 55 -4.88 4.61 -23.87
C ALA A 55 -3.53 4.98 -24.52
N ASN A 56 -3.54 6.04 -25.31
CA ASN A 56 -2.56 6.39 -26.34
C ASN A 56 -1.26 7.02 -25.79
N ARG A 57 -0.11 6.73 -26.44
CA ARG A 57 1.26 6.90 -25.91
C ARG A 57 1.88 8.31 -26.04
N GLN A 58 1.16 9.31 -26.52
CA GLN A 58 1.80 10.57 -26.93
C GLN A 58 2.19 11.55 -25.80
N SER A 59 1.74 11.36 -24.55
CA SER A 59 1.88 12.41 -23.52
C SER A 59 3.11 12.31 -22.60
N ALA A 60 3.96 11.29 -22.72
CA ALA A 60 5.04 11.03 -21.74
C ALA A 60 6.32 11.84 -21.98
N SER A 61 6.64 12.22 -23.22
CA SER A 61 8.00 12.63 -23.63
C SER A 61 8.62 13.85 -22.93
N ARG A 62 7.85 14.83 -22.43
CA ARG A 62 8.44 16.05 -21.83
C ARG A 62 8.71 15.97 -20.31
N TYR A 63 7.96 15.18 -19.56
CA TYR A 63 8.18 15.00 -18.12
C TYR A 63 9.32 14.00 -17.83
N LEU A 64 9.56 13.09 -18.79
CA LEU A 64 10.61 12.07 -18.70
C LEU A 64 12.03 12.66 -18.69
N ASN A 65 12.25 13.87 -19.21
CA ASN A 65 13.56 14.52 -19.17
C ASN A 65 13.95 14.97 -17.75
N LEU A 66 13.01 15.01 -16.80
CA LEU A 66 13.27 15.32 -15.39
C LEU A 66 13.67 14.05 -14.60
N LEU A 67 13.29 12.86 -15.08
CA LEU A 67 13.59 11.58 -14.46
C LEU A 67 14.91 11.04 -15.04
N ASN A 68 16.02 11.30 -14.34
CA ASN A 68 17.37 10.92 -14.78
C ASN A 68 17.87 9.58 -14.20
N ASP A 69 16.99 8.79 -13.57
CA ASP A 69 17.32 7.47 -13.03
C ASP A 69 17.75 6.51 -14.16
N PRO A 70 18.98 5.96 -14.14
CA PRO A 70 19.48 5.09 -15.20
C PRO A 70 18.66 3.80 -15.38
N LYS A 71 17.99 3.34 -14.33
CA LYS A 71 17.11 2.16 -14.33
C LYS A 71 15.67 2.50 -14.69
N TRP A 72 15.33 3.78 -14.91
CA TRP A 72 13.99 4.19 -15.34
C TRP A 72 13.44 3.32 -16.50
N PRO A 73 14.18 3.04 -17.59
CA PRO A 73 13.66 2.18 -18.68
C PRO A 73 13.26 0.76 -18.25
N LEU A 74 13.79 0.28 -17.11
CA LEU A 74 13.48 -1.04 -16.53
C LEU A 74 12.27 -1.02 -15.60
N MET A 75 11.83 0.15 -15.14
CA MET A 75 10.70 0.33 -14.23
C MET A 75 9.35 0.28 -14.97
N TRP A 76 9.11 -0.84 -15.68
CA TRP A 76 7.92 -1.04 -16.51
C TRP A 76 6.60 -0.83 -15.77
N TYR A 77 6.57 -1.06 -14.46
CA TYR A 77 5.41 -0.86 -13.61
C TYR A 77 5.05 0.63 -13.40
N LEU A 78 5.93 1.57 -13.77
CA LEU A 78 5.70 3.01 -13.71
C LEU A 78 5.48 3.64 -15.11
N ASN A 79 6.13 3.10 -16.16
CA ASN A 79 6.29 3.82 -17.42
C ASN A 79 6.02 3.02 -18.71
N ARG A 80 5.49 1.80 -18.61
CA ARG A 80 5.18 0.97 -19.77
C ARG A 80 4.08 1.56 -20.67
N GLY A 81 3.14 2.30 -20.09
CA GLY A 81 1.96 2.83 -20.74
C GLY A 81 0.88 1.78 -21.00
N ASN A 82 -0.14 2.18 -21.77
CA ASN A 82 -1.25 1.33 -22.22
C ASN A 82 -2.02 0.62 -21.09
N GLY A 83 -2.11 1.24 -19.90
CA GLY A 83 -2.80 0.66 -18.75
C GLY A 83 -2.11 -0.59 -18.16
N LEU A 84 -0.85 -0.85 -18.53
CA LEU A 84 -0.06 -1.98 -18.06
C LEU A 84 0.98 -1.56 -17.01
N ASP A 85 0.86 -0.33 -16.51
CA ASP A 85 1.61 0.28 -15.42
C ASP A 85 0.65 0.79 -14.34
N MET A 86 1.18 1.45 -13.31
CA MET A 86 0.39 2.00 -12.20
C MET A 86 -0.29 3.34 -12.54
N ASN A 87 -0.11 3.89 -13.75
CA ASN A 87 -0.64 5.17 -14.19
C ASN A 87 -0.31 6.34 -13.23
N VAL A 88 0.92 6.39 -12.73
CA VAL A 88 1.38 7.40 -11.75
C VAL A 88 1.79 8.73 -12.39
N ILE A 89 2.17 8.73 -13.67
CA ILE A 89 2.67 9.90 -14.38
C ILE A 89 1.67 11.08 -14.39
N PRO A 90 0.35 10.88 -14.62
CA PRO A 90 -0.61 11.97 -14.52
C PRO A 90 -0.65 12.63 -13.14
N ALA A 91 -0.59 11.85 -12.05
CA ALA A 91 -0.57 12.38 -10.69
C ALA A 91 0.70 13.22 -10.43
N TRP A 92 1.86 12.76 -10.92
CA TRP A 92 3.11 13.53 -10.82
C TRP A 92 3.06 14.84 -11.60
N LYS A 93 2.42 14.85 -12.78
CA LYS A 93 2.19 16.08 -13.56
C LYS A 93 1.33 17.10 -12.82
N GLU A 94 0.45 16.64 -11.93
CA GLU A 94 -0.36 17.46 -11.03
C GLU A 94 0.40 17.84 -9.74
N GLY A 95 1.67 17.44 -9.59
CA GLY A 95 2.49 17.72 -8.42
C GLY A 95 2.24 16.78 -7.23
N ILE A 96 1.47 15.70 -7.41
CA ILE A 96 1.14 14.74 -6.35
C ILE A 96 2.26 13.69 -6.28
N THR A 97 3.27 13.93 -5.42
CA THR A 97 4.47 13.07 -5.28
C THR A 97 4.48 12.19 -4.03
N GLY A 98 3.58 12.47 -3.08
CA GLY A 98 3.59 11.89 -1.73
C GLY A 98 4.29 12.76 -0.68
N LYS A 99 4.75 13.97 -1.04
CA LYS A 99 5.36 14.91 -0.10
C LYS A 99 4.47 15.15 1.13
N GLY A 100 5.06 15.05 2.32
CA GLY A 100 4.35 15.15 3.61
C GLY A 100 3.63 13.86 4.04
N VAL A 101 3.67 12.80 3.23
CA VAL A 101 3.19 11.46 3.59
C VAL A 101 4.33 10.65 4.19
N VAL A 102 3.98 9.89 5.23
CA VAL A 102 4.89 9.05 6.02
C VAL A 102 4.43 7.59 5.85
N VAL A 103 5.34 6.73 5.40
CA VAL A 103 5.07 5.31 5.09
C VAL A 103 5.93 4.41 5.97
N THR A 104 5.32 3.42 6.62
CA THR A 104 6.04 2.41 7.40
C THR A 104 6.07 1.08 6.64
N ILE A 105 7.25 0.46 6.58
CA ILE A 105 7.45 -0.87 6.01
C ILE A 105 7.70 -1.83 7.17
N LEU A 106 6.85 -2.84 7.31
CA LEU A 106 6.98 -3.89 8.32
C LEU A 106 7.60 -5.12 7.68
N ASP A 107 8.93 -5.20 7.73
CA ASP A 107 9.74 -6.27 7.13
C ASP A 107 10.94 -6.63 8.04
N ASP A 108 11.90 -7.40 7.54
CA ASP A 108 13.12 -7.81 8.24
C ASP A 108 14.14 -6.68 8.47
N GLY A 109 14.02 -5.55 7.79
CA GLY A 109 14.85 -4.36 7.99
C GLY A 109 14.76 -3.35 6.85
N LEU A 110 15.45 -2.22 6.99
CA LEU A 110 15.59 -1.19 5.96
C LEU A 110 17.03 -0.65 5.96
N GLU A 111 17.69 -0.67 4.80
CA GLU A 111 19.02 -0.07 4.60
C GLU A 111 18.90 1.46 4.54
N SER A 112 18.85 2.09 5.70
CA SER A 112 18.55 3.53 5.85
C SER A 112 19.59 4.46 5.22
N ASP A 113 20.81 3.98 5.00
CA ASP A 113 21.94 4.73 4.43
C ASP A 113 22.11 4.50 2.92
N HIS A 114 21.25 3.70 2.28
CA HIS A 114 21.26 3.54 0.83
C HIS A 114 21.04 4.89 0.13
N PRO A 115 21.80 5.24 -0.94
CA PRO A 115 21.73 6.56 -1.60
C PRO A 115 20.32 6.93 -2.09
N ASP A 116 19.53 5.95 -2.55
CA ASP A 116 18.14 6.15 -3.00
C ASP A 116 17.12 6.34 -1.86
N LEU A 117 17.50 6.04 -0.61
CA LEU A 117 16.60 6.06 0.55
C LEU A 117 16.98 7.12 1.58
N ILE A 118 18.28 7.42 1.75
CA ILE A 118 18.80 8.25 2.85
C ILE A 118 18.17 9.65 2.91
N ALA A 119 17.88 10.25 1.76
CA ALA A 119 17.24 11.56 1.68
C ALA A 119 15.78 11.57 2.18
N ASN A 120 15.15 10.41 2.13
CA ASN A 120 13.73 10.20 2.39
C ASN A 120 13.50 9.34 3.65
N TYR A 121 14.55 8.93 4.34
CA TYR A 121 14.45 8.15 5.56
C TYR A 121 14.06 9.04 6.74
N PHE A 122 13.07 8.62 7.50
CA PHE A 122 12.58 9.30 8.69
C PHE A 122 12.87 8.45 9.93
N ALA A 123 13.92 8.82 10.66
CA ALA A 123 14.29 8.17 11.91
C ALA A 123 13.41 8.68 13.05
N THR A 124 12.52 7.83 13.57
CA THR A 124 11.90 8.03 14.90
C THR A 124 12.41 6.96 15.85
N ASN A 125 12.43 7.24 17.15
CA ASN A 125 13.04 6.40 18.19
C ASN A 125 12.54 4.94 18.27
N SER A 126 11.59 4.47 17.45
CA SER A 126 11.10 3.09 17.51
C SER A 126 10.54 2.49 16.20
N THR A 127 10.66 3.13 15.03
CA THR A 127 10.11 2.54 13.79
C THR A 127 10.83 3.03 12.53
N TYR A 128 11.15 2.10 11.61
CA TYR A 128 11.70 2.42 10.28
C TYR A 128 10.60 2.99 9.40
N VAL A 129 10.78 4.24 8.99
CA VAL A 129 9.75 4.99 8.28
C VAL A 129 10.39 5.70 7.09
N LEU A 130 9.74 5.64 5.94
CA LEU A 130 10.11 6.39 4.74
C LEU A 130 9.13 7.55 4.55
N THR A 131 9.67 8.74 4.35
CA THR A 131 8.99 9.83 3.67
C THR A 131 9.10 9.66 2.15
N SER A 132 8.25 10.32 1.37
CA SER A 132 8.07 10.03 -0.07
C SER A 132 9.34 10.07 -0.92
N VAL A 133 9.40 9.14 -1.89
CA VAL A 133 10.55 8.80 -2.75
C VAL A 133 10.90 9.86 -3.82
N ILE A 134 10.04 10.84 -4.10
CA ILE A 134 10.14 11.69 -5.31
C ILE A 134 10.33 13.18 -5.00
N ASP A 135 11.15 13.51 -4.01
CA ASP A 135 11.58 14.91 -3.82
C ASP A 135 12.93 15.21 -4.48
N ARG A 136 13.63 14.22 -5.09
CA ARG A 136 14.91 14.45 -5.81
C ARG A 136 15.12 13.61 -7.07
N LEU A 137 14.13 13.59 -7.96
CA LEU A 137 14.43 13.57 -9.41
C LEU A 137 14.38 15.02 -9.94
N GLN A 138 15.04 15.94 -9.23
CA GLN A 138 15.25 17.34 -9.61
C GLN A 138 16.74 17.59 -9.74
#